data_AF-A0A2K6GBF6-F1
#
_entry.id   AF-A0A2K6GBF6-F1
#
_cell.length_a   1.000
_cell.length_b   1.000
_cell.length_c   1.000
_cell.angle_alpha   90.00
_cell.angle_beta   90.00
_cell.angle_gamma   90.00
#
_symmetry.space_group_name_H-M   'P 1'
#
loop_
_entity.id
_entity.type
_entity.pdbx_description
1 polymer ?
#
loop_
_entity_poly.entity_id
_entity_poly.type
_entity_poly.pdbx_seq_one_letter_code
_entity_poly.pdbx_strand_id
1 'polypeptide(L)'
;CIKNTYIRIEPPFGVVRGVKKEKISVHCTVRGAKAEEILEKGLKVREYELRKNSFSDTGNFGFGIQEHIDLGIKYDPSIGIYGLDFYVVLGRPGFSIVDKKRRTGCFEAKHSFSKEEAMRWLQHKCDGIILPGK
;
A
#
# COMPACT_ATOMS: atom_id res chain seq x y z
N CYS A 1 7.42 -5.20 -10.78
CA CYS A 1 5.94 -5.08 -10.90
C CYS A 1 5.36 -4.15 -9.85
N ILE A 2 5.93 -4.12 -8.63
CA ILE A 2 5.61 -3.07 -7.66
C ILE A 2 6.33 -1.78 -8.09
N LYS A 3 5.59 -0.69 -8.19
CA LYS A 3 6.18 0.63 -8.40
C LYS A 3 6.54 1.26 -7.07
N ASN A 4 5.51 1.47 -6.26
CA ASN A 4 5.60 2.18 -4.99
C ASN A 4 4.75 1.44 -3.97
N THR A 5 5.31 1.26 -2.77
CA THR A 5 4.55 0.96 -1.56
C THR A 5 4.50 2.24 -0.74
N TYR A 6 3.30 2.75 -0.52
CA TYR A 6 3.03 3.88 0.35
C TYR A 6 2.70 3.33 1.74
N ILE A 7 3.37 3.85 2.75
CA ILE A 7 3.08 3.53 4.14
C ILE A 7 2.60 4.83 4.79
N ARG A 8 1.41 4.81 5.39
CA ARG A 8 0.86 5.92 6.14
C ARG A 8 0.71 5.48 7.60
N ILE A 9 1.13 6.34 8.51
CA ILE A 9 0.87 6.17 9.94
C ILE A 9 -0.37 6.99 10.29
N GLU A 10 -1.39 6.35 10.85
CA GLU A 10 -2.58 7.06 11.34
C GLU A 10 -2.31 7.63 12.75
N PRO A 11 -2.48 8.94 12.97
CA PRO A 11 -2.41 9.51 14.30
C PRO A 11 -3.67 9.21 15.11
N PRO A 12 -3.59 9.19 16.46
CA PRO A 12 -4.78 9.14 17.30
C PRO A 12 -5.68 10.36 17.06
N PHE A 13 -7.00 10.15 17.02
CA PHE A 13 -7.99 11.16 16.66
C PHE A 13 -8.01 12.35 17.64
N GLY A 14 -7.95 13.57 17.10
CA GLY A 14 -7.98 14.82 17.89
C GLY A 14 -7.73 16.10 17.08
N VAL A 15 -8.12 16.14 15.79
CA VAL A 15 -7.81 17.26 14.89
C VAL A 15 -8.92 18.33 14.96
N VAL A 16 -8.60 19.50 15.51
CA VAL A 16 -9.48 20.67 15.53
C VAL A 16 -9.20 21.56 14.31
N ARG A 17 -10.19 21.79 13.44
CA ARG A 17 -10.04 22.73 12.31
C ARG A 17 -9.94 24.17 12.84
N GLY A 18 -8.81 24.84 12.64
CA GLY A 18 -8.68 26.30 12.80
C GLY A 18 -7.57 26.77 13.74
N VAL A 19 -6.93 25.88 14.49
CA VAL A 19 -5.70 26.19 15.24
C VAL A 19 -4.49 25.87 14.34
N LYS A 20 -3.37 26.59 14.51
CA LYS A 20 -2.12 26.56 13.70
C LYS A 20 -1.81 25.22 13.02
N LYS A 21 -1.19 25.26 11.82
CA LYS A 21 -0.72 24.12 10.99
C LYS A 21 -0.01 23.00 11.80
N GLU A 22 -0.77 22.16 12.48
CA GLU A 22 -0.26 20.99 13.19
C GLU A 22 0.06 19.88 12.20
N LYS A 23 1.18 19.19 12.42
CA LYS A 23 1.58 18.05 11.59
C LYS A 23 0.80 16.83 12.07
N ILE A 24 -0.11 16.37 11.22
CA ILE A 24 -1.09 15.34 11.57
C ILE A 24 -0.55 13.93 11.29
N SER A 25 0.00 13.69 10.10
CA SER A 25 0.42 12.34 9.70
C SER A 25 1.80 12.30 9.07
N VAL A 26 2.40 11.11 9.14
CA VAL A 26 3.65 10.78 8.46
C VAL A 26 3.35 9.74 7.39
N HIS A 27 3.94 9.92 6.21
CA HIS A 27 3.90 8.92 5.17
C HIS A 27 5.30 8.75 4.57
N CYS A 28 5.58 7.54 4.12
CA CYS A 28 6.79 7.26 3.35
C CYS A 28 6.43 6.46 2.09
N THR A 29 7.24 6.66 1.05
CA THR A 29 7.12 5.89 -0.19
C THR A 29 8.39 5.09 -0.38
N VAL A 30 8.24 3.78 -0.46
CA VAL A 30 9.35 2.84 -0.65
C VAL A 30 9.22 2.22 -2.03
N ARG A 31 10.35 2.02 -2.71
CA ARG A 31 10.44 1.46 -4.06
C ARG A 31 11.53 0.39 -4.13
N GLY A 32 11.47 -0.46 -5.15
CA GLY A 32 12.48 -1.50 -5.42
C GLY A 32 12.42 -2.67 -4.44
N ALA A 33 13.57 -3.33 -4.22
CA ALA A 33 13.66 -4.53 -3.38
C ALA A 33 13.13 -4.32 -1.95
N LYS A 34 13.44 -3.17 -1.34
CA LYS A 34 12.94 -2.80 -0.01
C LYS A 34 11.42 -2.76 0.07
N ALA A 35 10.74 -2.40 -1.02
CA ALA A 35 9.28 -2.37 -1.06
C ALA A 35 8.69 -3.78 -1.10
N GLU A 36 9.37 -4.72 -1.77
CA GLU A 36 8.98 -6.13 -1.80
C GLU A 36 9.17 -6.78 -0.42
N GLU A 37 10.30 -6.52 0.26
CA GLU A 37 10.55 -7.03 1.61
C GLU A 37 9.52 -6.54 2.65
N ILE A 38 9.18 -5.25 2.62
CA ILE A 38 8.18 -4.67 3.53
C ILE A 38 6.79 -5.23 3.23
N LEU A 39 6.45 -5.41 1.95
CA LEU A 39 5.18 -5.98 1.55
C LEU A 39 5.05 -7.42 2.06
N GLU A 40 6.09 -8.23 1.91
CA GLU A 40 6.09 -9.63 2.36
C GLU A 40 5.90 -9.72 3.88
N LYS A 41 6.61 -8.89 4.65
CA LYS A 41 6.41 -8.80 6.11
C LYS A 41 4.99 -8.39 6.47
N GLY A 42 4.43 -7.40 5.78
CA GLY A 42 3.08 -6.92 6.04
C GLY A 42 1.99 -7.96 5.68
N LEU A 43 2.16 -8.68 4.58
CA LEU A 43 1.25 -9.76 4.18
C LEU A 43 1.31 -10.93 5.15
N LYS A 44 2.48 -11.25 5.69
CA LYS A 44 2.63 -12.31 6.71
C LYS A 44 1.81 -12.03 7.98
N VAL A 45 1.74 -10.78 8.42
CA VAL A 45 0.90 -10.36 9.57
C VAL A 45 -0.59 -10.56 9.30
N ARG A 46 -1.00 -10.42 8.02
CA ARG A 46 -2.38 -10.65 7.57
C ARG A 46 -2.62 -12.08 7.10
N GLU A 47 -1.72 -13.01 7.40
CA GLU A 47 -1.82 -14.42 6.99
C GLU A 47 -1.97 -14.61 5.47
N TYR A 48 -1.46 -13.65 4.70
CA TYR A 48 -1.62 -13.56 3.25
C TYR A 48 -3.08 -13.48 2.77
N GLU A 49 -4.01 -13.14 3.67
CA GLU A 49 -5.42 -13.01 3.36
C GLU A 49 -5.80 -11.57 3.03
N LEU A 50 -6.42 -11.37 1.86
CA LEU A 50 -6.94 -10.08 1.43
C LEU A 50 -8.37 -10.19 0.93
N ARG A 51 -9.21 -9.22 1.31
CA ARG A 51 -10.60 -9.16 0.83
C ARG A 51 -10.64 -8.62 -0.59
N LYS A 52 -11.57 -9.12 -1.40
CA LYS A 52 -11.83 -8.60 -2.76
C LYS A 52 -12.15 -7.09 -2.80
N ASN A 53 -12.71 -6.53 -1.73
CA ASN A 53 -13.05 -5.11 -1.62
C ASN A 53 -11.83 -4.22 -1.37
N SER A 54 -10.70 -4.78 -0.96
CA SER A 54 -9.43 -4.05 -0.75
C SER A 54 -8.72 -3.70 -2.06
N PHE A 55 -9.16 -4.27 -3.19
CA PHE A 55 -8.63 -3.98 -4.51
C PHE A 55 -9.47 -2.90 -5.20
N SER A 56 -8.80 -1.86 -5.69
CA SER A 56 -9.33 -0.80 -6.52
C SER A 56 -9.53 -1.27 -7.96
N ASP A 57 -10.44 -0.63 -8.68
CA ASP A 57 -10.70 -0.88 -10.11
C ASP A 57 -9.47 -0.63 -10.98
N THR A 58 -8.58 0.26 -10.53
CA THR A 58 -7.29 0.57 -11.18
C THR A 58 -6.18 -0.46 -10.92
N GLY A 59 -6.50 -1.59 -10.27
CA GLY A 59 -5.56 -2.67 -9.98
C GLY A 59 -4.55 -2.36 -8.87
N ASN A 60 -4.85 -1.37 -8.04
CA ASN A 60 -4.10 -1.07 -6.82
C ASN A 60 -4.78 -1.71 -5.61
N PHE A 61 -4.04 -1.99 -4.55
CA PHE A 61 -4.62 -2.54 -3.33
C PHE A 61 -3.93 -2.00 -2.09
N GLY A 62 -4.61 -2.09 -0.95
CA GLY A 62 -4.05 -1.69 0.32
C GLY A 62 -4.61 -2.51 1.47
N PHE A 63 -3.87 -2.50 2.58
CA PHE A 63 -4.27 -3.13 3.82
C PHE A 63 -3.70 -2.38 5.01
N GLY A 64 -4.45 -2.34 6.09
CA GLY A 64 -4.00 -1.79 7.37
C GLY A 64 -3.44 -2.89 8.27
N ILE A 65 -2.49 -2.55 9.12
CA ILE A 65 -2.03 -3.33 10.26
C ILE A 65 -2.34 -2.50 11.50
N GLN A 66 -2.96 -3.12 12.51
CA GLN A 66 -3.39 -2.41 13.70
C GLN A 66 -2.22 -2.13 14.66
N GLU A 67 -1.22 -3.02 14.68
CA GLU A 67 -0.07 -2.93 15.56
C GLU A 67 1.24 -3.11 14.78
N HIS A 68 2.12 -2.11 14.82
CA HIS A 68 3.43 -2.21 14.19
C HIS A 68 4.38 -3.27 14.82
N ILE A 69 4.04 -3.81 15.98
CA ILE A 69 4.84 -4.83 16.68
C ILE A 69 4.92 -6.12 15.85
N ASP A 70 3.83 -6.48 15.16
CA ASP A 70 3.75 -7.68 14.33
C ASP A 70 4.70 -7.65 13.13
N LEU A 71 5.16 -6.46 12.71
CA LEU A 71 6.18 -6.29 11.67
C LEU A 71 7.60 -6.64 12.15
N GLY A 72 7.77 -6.99 13.43
CA GLY A 72 9.06 -7.33 14.05
C GLY A 72 9.87 -6.12 14.52
N ILE A 73 9.22 -4.98 14.70
CA ILE A 73 9.84 -3.79 15.31
C ILE A 73 9.82 -3.97 16.82
N LYS A 74 10.96 -3.73 17.47
CA LYS A 74 11.06 -3.80 18.93
C LYS A 74 10.13 -2.77 19.56
N TYR A 75 9.41 -3.20 20.59
CA TYR A 75 8.57 -2.31 21.39
C TYR A 75 9.43 -1.30 22.17
N ASP A 76 9.13 -0.02 22.01
CA ASP A 76 9.65 1.08 22.83
C ASP A 76 8.47 1.74 23.58
N PRO A 77 8.45 1.70 24.93
CA PRO A 77 7.39 2.31 25.73
C PRO A 77 7.19 3.82 25.49
N SER A 78 8.23 4.51 25.01
CA SER A 78 8.19 5.96 24.74
C SER A 78 7.43 6.31 23.46
N ILE A 79 7.41 5.37 22.51
CA ILE A 79 6.76 5.51 21.19
C ILE A 79 5.31 5.05 21.30
N GLY A 80 5.06 3.91 21.96
CA GLY A 80 3.71 3.35 22.07
C GLY A 80 3.27 2.58 20.81
N ILE A 81 2.02 2.10 20.81
CA ILE A 81 1.48 1.23 19.76
C ILE A 81 0.78 2.07 18.70
N TYR A 82 1.29 1.99 17.47
CA TYR A 82 0.68 2.61 16.30
C TYR A 82 0.23 1.61 15.25
N GLY A 83 -0.85 1.96 14.56
CA GLY A 83 -1.32 1.33 13.35
C GLY A 83 -0.66 1.88 12.09
N LEU A 84 -0.59 1.07 11.06
CA LEU A 84 0.07 1.35 9.79
C LEU A 84 -0.82 0.95 8.63
N ASP A 85 -1.00 1.86 7.67
CA ASP A 85 -1.67 1.56 6.42
C ASP A 85 -0.66 1.38 5.29
N PHE A 86 -0.77 0.25 4.60
CA PHE A 86 -0.02 -0.05 3.39
C PHE A 86 -0.91 0.16 2.18
N TYR A 87 -0.38 0.87 1.19
CA TYR A 87 -1.01 1.02 -0.12
C TYR A 87 0.00 0.71 -1.21
N VAL A 88 -0.30 -0.31 -2.00
CA VAL A 88 0.59 -0.85 -3.03
C VAL A 88 0.08 -0.43 -4.40
N VAL A 89 0.97 0.21 -5.15
CA VAL A 89 0.71 0.59 -6.55
C VAL A 89 1.44 -0.36 -7.47
N LEU A 90 0.65 -1.12 -8.23
CA LEU A 90 1.15 -1.98 -9.29
C LEU A 90 1.28 -1.18 -10.58
N GLY A 91 2.30 -1.48 -11.38
CA GLY A 91 2.48 -0.80 -12.65
C GLY A 91 3.34 -1.59 -13.62
N ARG A 92 2.95 -1.53 -14.90
CA ARG A 92 3.70 -2.12 -16.00
C ARG A 92 4.88 -1.22 -16.38
N PRO A 93 5.96 -1.77 -16.93
CA PRO A 93 7.01 -0.95 -17.53
C PRO A 93 6.41 -0.09 -18.64
N GLY A 94 6.68 1.22 -18.64
CA GLY A 94 6.07 2.19 -19.57
C GLY A 94 5.10 3.17 -18.92
N PHE A 95 4.55 2.83 -17.74
CA PHE A 95 3.59 3.68 -17.03
C PHE A 95 4.20 4.99 -16.49
N SER A 96 5.51 5.20 -16.60
CA SER A 96 6.12 6.50 -16.27
C SER A 96 5.74 7.61 -17.26
N ILE A 97 5.15 7.31 -18.42
CA ILE A 97 4.83 8.29 -19.47
C ILE A 97 3.89 9.42 -19.01
N VAL A 98 2.99 9.13 -18.07
CA VAL A 98 2.08 10.11 -17.46
C VAL A 98 2.80 11.04 -16.47
N ASP A 99 3.87 10.57 -15.83
CA ASP A 99 4.62 11.32 -14.82
C ASP A 99 5.78 12.14 -15.42
N LYS A 100 6.17 11.89 -16.67
CA LYS A 100 7.32 12.54 -17.33
C LYS A 100 7.00 13.99 -17.69
N LYS A 101 7.87 14.94 -17.31
CA LYS A 101 7.71 16.37 -17.66
C LYS A 101 7.72 16.64 -19.17
N ARG A 102 8.54 15.90 -19.94
CA ARG A 102 8.69 16.09 -21.39
C ARG A 102 7.97 14.97 -22.13
N ARG A 103 7.17 15.35 -23.14
CA ARG A 103 6.36 14.42 -23.95
C ARG A 103 5.47 13.54 -23.08
N THR A 104 4.66 14.18 -22.23
CA THR A 104 3.57 13.53 -21.50
C THR A 104 2.63 12.86 -22.50
N GLY A 105 2.24 11.63 -22.23
CA GLY A 105 1.30 10.87 -23.05
C GLY A 105 0.29 10.14 -22.18
N CYS A 106 -0.78 9.65 -22.80
CA CYS A 106 -1.72 8.74 -22.16
C CYS A 106 -1.27 7.30 -22.38
N PHE A 107 -1.61 6.40 -21.45
CA PHE A 107 -1.47 4.96 -21.68
C PHE A 107 -2.75 4.40 -22.32
N GLU A 108 -2.60 3.39 -23.16
CA GLU A 108 -3.75 2.66 -23.70
C GLU A 108 -4.45 1.86 -22.60
N ALA A 109 -5.77 1.71 -22.68
CA ALA A 109 -6.56 0.94 -21.71
C ALA A 109 -6.02 -0.50 -21.52
N LYS A 110 -5.46 -1.12 -22.56
CA LYS A 110 -4.82 -2.45 -22.47
C LYS A 110 -3.55 -2.48 -21.60
N HIS A 111 -2.90 -1.33 -21.44
CA HIS A 111 -1.72 -1.18 -20.59
C HIS A 111 -2.10 -0.86 -19.13
N SER A 112 -3.35 -0.45 -18.90
CA SER A 112 -3.89 -0.27 -17.55
C SER A 112 -3.97 -1.62 -16.82
N PHE A 113 -3.84 -1.57 -15.49
CA PHE A 113 -4.09 -2.73 -14.66
C PHE A 113 -5.57 -2.81 -14.29
N SER A 114 -6.16 -3.99 -14.41
CA SER A 114 -7.50 -4.26 -13.90
C SER A 114 -7.45 -4.83 -12.49
N LYS A 115 -8.56 -4.72 -11.76
CA LYS A 115 -8.75 -5.37 -10.45
C LYS A 115 -8.46 -6.87 -10.48
N GLU A 116 -8.87 -7.56 -11.54
CA GLU A 116 -8.66 -9.01 -11.69
C GLU A 116 -7.19 -9.38 -11.91
N GLU A 117 -6.47 -8.57 -12.68
CA GLU A 117 -5.03 -8.77 -12.87
C GLU A 117 -4.26 -8.57 -11.56
N ALA A 118 -4.66 -7.59 -10.74
CA ALA A 118 -4.04 -7.37 -9.43
C ALA A 118 -4.28 -8.56 -8.47
N MET A 119 -5.49 -9.12 -8.49
CA MET A 119 -5.81 -10.34 -7.73
C MET A 119 -4.96 -11.53 -8.15
N ARG A 120 -4.83 -11.77 -9.47
CA ARG A 120 -3.95 -12.83 -10.00
C ARG A 120 -2.49 -12.59 -9.66
N TRP A 121 -2.04 -11.34 -9.69
CA TRP A 121 -0.67 -10.97 -9.34
C TRP A 121 -0.36 -11.31 -7.87
N LEU A 122 -1.28 -11.03 -6.95
CA LEU A 122 -1.14 -11.38 -5.53
C LEU A 122 -1.07 -12.89 -5.33
N GLN A 123 -1.95 -13.66 -5.98
CA GLN A 123 -1.96 -15.11 -5.91
C GLN A 123 -0.68 -15.74 -6.44
N HIS A 124 -0.15 -15.23 -7.56
CA HIS A 124 1.03 -15.83 -8.21
C HIS A 124 2.35 -15.44 -7.54
N LYS A 125 2.48 -14.20 -7.03
CA LYS A 125 3.75 -13.70 -6.48
C LYS A 125 3.86 -13.81 -4.97
N CYS A 126 2.73 -13.78 -4.26
CA CYS A 126 2.70 -13.76 -2.80
C CYS A 126 1.86 -14.90 -2.22
N ASP A 127 1.41 -15.86 -3.05
CA ASP A 127 0.55 -16.99 -2.65
C ASP A 127 -0.70 -16.56 -1.83
N GLY A 128 -1.19 -15.34 -2.11
CA GLY A 128 -2.24 -14.71 -1.31
C GLY A 128 -3.62 -15.32 -1.50
N ILE A 129 -4.35 -15.50 -0.40
CA ILE A 129 -5.72 -16.01 -0.39
C ILE A 129 -6.69 -14.83 -0.50
N ILE A 130 -7.60 -14.89 -1.48
CA ILE A 130 -8.58 -13.84 -1.71
C ILE A 130 -9.91 -14.25 -1.11
N LEU A 131 -10.33 -13.56 -0.06
CA LEU A 131 -11.61 -13.78 0.58
C LEU A 131 -12.73 -13.05 -0.18
N PRO A 132 -13.92 -13.66 -0.37
CA PRO A 132 -15.07 -12.95 -0.91
C PRO A 132 -15.44 -11.76 -0.03
N GLY A 133 -15.88 -10.67 -0.66
CA GLY A 133 -16.44 -9.52 0.07
C GLY A 133 -17.69 -9.94 0.84
N LYS A 134 -17.91 -9.36 2.01
CA LYS A 134 -19.23 -9.37 2.66
C LYS A 134 -20.20 -8.52 1.85
#